data_AF-A0A3D2SPW5-F1
#
_entry.id   AF-A0A3D2SPW5-F1
#
_cell.length_a   1.000
_cell.length_b   1.000
_cell.length_c   1.000
_cell.angle_alpha   90.00
_cell.angle_beta   90.00
_cell.angle_gamma   90.00
#
_symmetry.space_group_name_H-M   'P 1'
#
loop_
_entity.id
_entity.type
_entity.pdbx_description
1 polymer ?
#
loop_
_entity_poly.entity_id
_entity_poly.type
_entity_poly.pdbx_seq_one_letter_code
_entity_poly.pdbx_strand_id
1 'polypeptide(L)'
;KFTLPMPLLFHHDHKSPIGHVTDVKVTSKGIEVEIHLPKIEEEGALKARIEEAYQSLKHNLIKGLSVGFLPNWDDAEMIKGGGIKFNDWEFYELSLVTIPCNRESETDFKKAFEEHKAALGKQPQNVPDGDSSEQKHVIVKLNSPTQGGVKL
;
A
#
# COMPACT_ATOMS: atom_id res chain seq x y z
N LYS A 1 7.01 -9.35 -10.87
CA LYS A 1 5.69 -9.58 -11.53
C LYS A 1 4.58 -9.27 -10.53
N PHE A 2 3.36 -8.99 -10.97
CA PHE A 2 2.21 -8.80 -10.07
C PHE A 2 0.87 -8.96 -10.80
N THR A 3 -0.18 -9.26 -10.04
CA THR A 3 -1.56 -9.30 -10.51
C THR A 3 -2.39 -8.32 -9.68
N LEU A 4 -3.29 -7.58 -10.33
CA LEU A 4 -4.18 -6.62 -9.68
C LEU A 4 -5.66 -7.01 -9.87
N PRO A 5 -6.54 -6.67 -8.90
CA PRO A 5 -6.20 -6.09 -7.60
C PRO A 5 -5.49 -7.11 -6.68
N MET A 6 -4.51 -6.64 -5.88
CA MET A 6 -3.85 -7.47 -4.86
C MET A 6 -4.29 -7.07 -3.44
N PRO A 7 -4.20 -7.96 -2.43
CA PRO A 7 -4.61 -7.64 -1.07
C PRO A 7 -3.80 -6.50 -0.43
N LEU A 8 -4.50 -5.61 0.27
CA LEU A 8 -3.89 -4.69 1.23
C LEU A 8 -4.08 -5.24 2.64
N LEU A 9 -2.99 -5.41 3.37
CA LEU A 9 -2.95 -5.98 4.71
C LEU A 9 -2.62 -4.95 5.78
N PHE A 10 -2.81 -5.36 7.02
CA PHE A 10 -2.42 -4.61 8.21
C PHE A 10 -1.45 -5.46 9.03
N HIS A 11 -0.22 -4.97 9.26
CA HIS A 11 0.81 -5.69 10.01
C HIS A 11 1.10 -7.12 9.51
N HIS A 12 0.97 -7.36 8.21
CA HIS A 12 1.13 -8.67 7.57
C HIS A 12 0.15 -9.75 8.09
N ASP A 13 -1.01 -9.37 8.63
CA ASP A 13 -2.06 -10.35 8.94
C ASP A 13 -2.79 -10.79 7.66
N HIS A 14 -2.34 -11.92 7.09
CA HIS A 14 -2.90 -12.52 5.88
C HIS A 14 -4.34 -13.02 6.06
N LYS A 15 -4.82 -13.20 7.29
CA LYS A 15 -6.19 -13.66 7.56
C LYS A 15 -7.21 -12.52 7.52
N SER A 16 -6.73 -11.28 7.56
CA SER A 16 -7.52 -10.11 7.89
C SER A 16 -7.24 -8.93 6.95
N PRO A 17 -7.50 -9.05 5.63
CA PRO A 17 -7.25 -7.96 4.69
C PRO A 17 -8.11 -6.73 5.01
N ILE A 18 -7.57 -5.55 4.74
CA ILE A 18 -8.20 -4.25 5.00
C ILE A 18 -8.57 -3.49 3.74
N GLY A 19 -8.24 -4.04 2.57
CA GLY A 19 -8.51 -3.40 1.28
C GLY A 19 -7.77 -4.07 0.14
N HIS A 20 -7.53 -3.30 -0.92
CA HIS A 20 -6.83 -3.76 -2.11
C HIS A 20 -5.85 -2.69 -2.61
N VAL A 21 -4.78 -3.14 -3.24
CA VAL A 21 -4.00 -2.33 -4.17
C VAL A 21 -4.64 -2.43 -5.55
N THR A 22 -5.00 -1.30 -6.14
CA THR A 22 -5.76 -1.20 -7.40
C THR A 22 -4.91 -0.84 -8.59
N ASP A 23 -3.79 -0.13 -8.38
CA ASP A 23 -2.82 0.20 -9.41
C ASP A 23 -1.38 0.11 -8.88
N VAL A 24 -0.45 -0.25 -9.76
CA VAL A 24 0.98 -0.35 -9.46
C VAL A 24 1.78 0.16 -10.64
N LYS A 25 2.62 1.17 -10.39
CA LYS A 25 3.53 1.75 -11.38
C LYS A 25 4.97 1.67 -10.92
N VAL A 26 5.76 0.86 -11.62
CA VAL A 26 7.20 0.78 -11.39
C VAL A 26 7.90 1.93 -12.11
N THR A 27 8.71 2.68 -11.38
CA THR A 27 9.51 3.81 -11.88
C THR A 27 10.98 3.62 -11.51
N SER A 28 11.86 4.44 -12.07
CA SER A 28 13.27 4.45 -11.66
C SER A 28 13.46 4.86 -10.19
N LYS A 29 12.52 5.66 -9.66
CA LYS A 29 12.54 6.18 -8.29
C LYS A 29 11.77 5.34 -7.29
N GLY A 30 10.97 4.36 -7.73
CA GLY A 30 10.25 3.45 -6.84
C GLY A 30 9.00 2.84 -7.43
N ILE A 31 8.20 2.22 -6.56
CA ILE A 31 6.92 1.60 -6.90
C ILE A 31 5.81 2.54 -6.42
N GLU A 32 5.11 3.22 -7.32
CA GLU A 32 3.92 3.97 -6.93
C GLU A 32 2.73 3.01 -6.88
N VAL A 33 1.89 3.13 -5.85
CA VAL A 33 0.75 2.23 -5.63
C VAL A 33 -0.52 3.04 -5.34
N GLU A 34 -1.64 2.55 -5.83
CA GLU A 34 -2.95 3.06 -5.46
C GLU A 34 -3.63 2.04 -4.56
N ILE A 35 -4.16 2.51 -3.42
CA ILE A 35 -4.81 1.64 -2.44
C ILE A 35 -6.25 2.08 -2.18
N HIS A 36 -7.11 1.09 -2.02
CA HIS A 36 -8.52 1.27 -1.70
C HIS A 36 -8.84 0.58 -0.36
N LEU A 37 -9.29 1.37 0.61
CA LEU A 37 -9.90 0.89 1.86
C LEU A 37 -11.42 1.04 1.73
N PRO A 38 -12.19 -0.05 1.79
CA PRO A 38 -13.63 0.02 1.60
C PRO A 38 -14.32 0.69 2.78
N LYS A 39 -15.37 1.47 2.51
CA LYS A 39 -16.27 1.98 3.55
C LYS A 39 -17.27 0.87 3.91
N ILE A 40 -17.30 0.48 5.18
CA ILE A 40 -18.21 -0.54 5.69
C ILE A 40 -19.28 0.14 6.53
N GLU A 41 -20.55 -0.06 6.16
CA GLU A 41 -21.68 0.54 6.87
C GLU A 41 -22.10 -0.33 8.05
N GLU A 42 -22.08 -1.65 7.86
CA GLU A 42 -22.49 -2.63 8.87
C GLU A 42 -21.56 -2.63 10.08
N GLU A 43 -22.14 -2.57 11.27
CA GLU A 43 -21.38 -2.72 12.51
C GLU A 43 -20.77 -4.13 12.60
N GLY A 44 -19.53 -4.20 13.10
CA GLY A 44 -18.85 -5.47 13.32
C GLY A 44 -17.32 -5.39 13.22
N ALA A 45 -16.70 -6.56 13.35
CA ALA A 45 -15.24 -6.69 13.38
C ALA A 45 -14.55 -6.17 12.10
N LEU A 46 -15.18 -6.36 10.94
CA LEU A 46 -14.63 -5.89 9.66
C LEU A 46 -14.56 -4.35 9.61
N LYS A 47 -15.65 -3.67 9.97
CA LYS A 47 -15.71 -2.21 10.05
C LYS A 47 -14.69 -1.66 11.04
N ALA A 48 -14.63 -2.25 12.24
CA ALA A 48 -13.69 -1.82 13.27
C ALA A 48 -12.23 -1.90 12.79
N ARG A 49 -11.85 -3.03 12.17
CA ARG A 49 -10.48 -3.23 11.64
C ARG A 49 -10.11 -2.24 10.55
N ILE A 50 -11.01 -2.00 9.59
CA ILE A 50 -10.74 -1.06 8.49
C ILE A 50 -10.66 0.38 9.01
N GLU A 51 -11.56 0.74 9.92
CA GLU A 51 -11.55 2.08 10.53
C GLU A 51 -10.32 2.29 11.42
N GLU A 52 -9.86 1.28 12.15
CA GLU A 52 -8.59 1.30 12.89
C GLU A 52 -7.41 1.55 11.95
N ALA A 53 -7.31 0.81 10.84
CA ALA A 53 -6.25 1.00 9.85
C ALA A 53 -6.30 2.44 9.26
N TYR A 54 -7.49 2.91 8.90
CA TYR A 54 -7.69 4.27 8.39
C TYR A 54 -7.29 5.35 9.42
N GLN A 55 -7.72 5.22 10.67
CA GLN A 55 -7.37 6.14 11.74
C GLN A 55 -5.87 6.11 12.04
N SER A 56 -5.23 4.94 11.99
CA SER A 56 -3.80 4.80 12.20
C SER A 56 -2.98 5.57 11.16
N LEU A 57 -3.42 5.54 9.89
CA LEU A 57 -2.84 6.38 8.84
C LEU A 57 -3.10 7.87 9.08
N LYS A 58 -4.36 8.24 9.34
CA LYS A 58 -4.78 9.63 9.55
C LYS A 58 -4.04 10.31 10.71
N HIS A 59 -3.83 9.56 11.79
CA HIS A 59 -3.15 10.04 12.99
C HIS A 59 -1.63 9.76 12.99
N ASN A 60 -1.08 9.31 11.86
CA ASN A 60 0.37 9.14 11.65
C ASN A 60 1.01 8.12 12.61
N LEU A 61 0.22 7.15 13.09
CA LEU A 61 0.70 6.01 13.90
C LEU A 61 1.38 4.96 13.02
N ILE A 62 0.94 4.87 11.76
CA ILE A 62 1.51 4.01 10.74
C ILE A 62 1.94 4.86 9.55
N LYS A 63 3.18 4.65 9.12
CA LYS A 63 3.83 5.42 8.06
C LYS A 63 4.56 4.54 7.05
N GLY A 64 4.74 3.26 7.36
CA GLY A 64 5.45 2.34 6.51
C GLY A 64 4.52 1.57 5.60
N LEU A 65 5.05 1.26 4.43
CA LEU A 65 4.52 0.25 3.54
C LEU A 65 5.56 -0.86 3.40
N SER A 66 5.10 -2.11 3.50
CA SER A 66 5.96 -3.28 3.40
C SER A 66 5.43 -4.20 2.30
N VAL A 67 6.35 -4.67 1.47
CA VAL A 67 6.07 -5.55 0.33
C VAL A 67 6.29 -6.99 0.77
N GLY A 68 5.23 -7.79 0.73
CA GLY A 68 5.35 -9.23 0.72
C GLY A 68 5.63 -9.70 -0.69
N PHE A 69 6.71 -10.44 -0.87
CA PHE A 69 7.10 -10.98 -2.16
C PHE A 69 7.34 -12.49 -2.10
N LEU A 70 7.08 -13.15 -3.22
CA LEU A 70 7.45 -14.55 -3.45
C LEU A 70 8.66 -14.58 -4.38
N PRO A 71 9.85 -14.95 -3.87
CA PRO A 71 11.04 -15.04 -4.71
C PRO A 71 10.99 -16.28 -5.61
N ASN A 72 11.55 -16.13 -6.82
CA ASN A 72 11.93 -17.29 -7.62
C ASN A 72 13.34 -17.74 -7.19
N TRP A 73 13.41 -18.87 -6.49
CA TRP A 73 14.68 -19.39 -5.97
C TRP A 73 15.59 -19.95 -7.06
N ASP A 74 15.05 -20.39 -8.20
CA ASP A 74 15.83 -20.91 -9.32
C ASP A 74 16.63 -19.80 -10.04
N ASP A 75 16.20 -18.54 -9.88
CA ASP A 75 16.82 -17.34 -10.46
C ASP A 75 17.40 -16.41 -9.37
N ALA A 76 17.66 -16.96 -8.18
CA ALA A 76 18.27 -16.25 -7.07
C ALA A 76 19.80 -16.40 -7.09
N GLU A 77 20.51 -15.30 -6.87
CA GLU A 77 21.98 -15.26 -6.84
C GLU A 77 22.49 -14.91 -5.44
N MET A 78 23.45 -15.68 -4.94
CA MET A 78 24.15 -15.35 -3.71
C MET A 78 25.16 -14.22 -3.97
N ILE A 79 25.07 -13.14 -3.19
CA ILE A 79 25.98 -12.00 -3.33
C ILE A 79 27.28 -12.29 -2.58
N LYS A 80 28.43 -12.06 -3.23
CA LYS A 80 29.74 -12.20 -2.60
C LYS A 80 29.84 -11.24 -1.41
N GLY A 81 29.97 -11.79 -0.21
CA GLY A 81 30.00 -11.01 1.04
C GLY A 81 28.68 -10.99 1.81
N GLY A 82 27.67 -11.73 1.36
CA GLY A 82 26.40 -11.94 2.07
C GLY A 82 25.19 -11.33 1.36
N GLY A 83 24.02 -11.90 1.63
CA GLY A 83 22.75 -11.50 1.01
C GLY A 83 22.41 -12.29 -0.25
N ILE A 84 21.16 -12.13 -0.71
CA ILE A 84 20.59 -12.81 -1.87
C ILE A 84 20.00 -11.75 -2.80
N LYS A 85 20.34 -11.84 -4.09
CA LYS A 85 19.73 -11.03 -5.14
C LYS A 85 18.65 -11.87 -5.83
N PHE A 86 17.42 -11.40 -5.78
CA PHE A 86 16.30 -12.00 -6.51
C PHE A 86 16.11 -11.27 -7.84
N ASN A 87 16.44 -11.93 -8.95
CA ASN A 87 16.24 -11.36 -10.29
C ASN A 87 14.77 -11.46 -10.75
N ASP A 88 14.07 -12.51 -10.30
CA ASP A 88 12.65 -12.71 -10.53
C ASP A 88 11.91 -12.92 -9.19
N TRP A 89 10.82 -12.20 -9.03
CA TRP A 89 9.97 -12.25 -7.85
C TRP A 89 8.57 -11.76 -8.17
N GLU A 90 7.59 -12.24 -7.41
CA GLU A 90 6.21 -11.79 -7.47
C GLU A 90 5.89 -10.87 -6.29
N PHE A 91 5.33 -9.70 -6.58
CA PHE A 91 4.77 -8.80 -5.58
C PHE A 91 3.40 -9.35 -5.22
N TYR A 92 3.34 -9.97 -4.04
CA TYR A 92 2.24 -10.85 -3.63
C TYR A 92 1.21 -10.13 -2.75
N GLU A 93 1.67 -9.26 -1.85
CA GLU A 93 0.82 -8.45 -0.99
C GLU A 93 1.50 -7.13 -0.60
N LEU A 94 0.69 -6.13 -0.26
CA LEU A 94 1.17 -4.90 0.35
C LEU A 94 0.56 -4.75 1.75
N SER A 95 1.37 -4.36 2.73
CA SER A 95 0.93 -4.20 4.11
C SER A 95 1.22 -2.80 4.63
N LEU A 96 0.25 -2.21 5.34
CA LEU A 96 0.46 -1.05 6.19
C LEU A 96 1.18 -1.47 7.47
N VAL A 97 2.33 -0.86 7.77
CA VAL A 97 3.17 -1.23 8.92
C VAL A 97 3.76 -0.03 9.65
N THR A 98 3.97 -0.17 10.96
CA THR A 98 4.67 0.85 11.75
C THR A 98 6.13 0.97 11.35
N ILE A 99 6.80 -0.16 11.08
CA ILE A 99 8.22 -0.21 10.71
C ILE A 99 8.35 -1.08 9.45
N PRO A 100 8.70 -0.50 8.29
CA PRO A 100 8.89 -1.25 7.06
C PRO A 100 10.27 -1.93 7.04
N CYS A 101 10.36 -3.08 6.36
CA CYS A 101 11.66 -3.74 6.13
C CYS A 101 12.59 -2.88 5.28
N ASN A 102 12.05 -2.10 4.34
CA ASN A 102 12.76 -1.03 3.65
C ASN A 102 12.45 0.32 4.31
N ARG A 103 13.44 0.92 4.99
CA ARG A 103 13.27 2.22 5.68
C ARG A 103 12.88 3.36 4.74
N GLU A 104 13.21 3.26 3.45
CA GLU A 104 12.86 4.27 2.45
C GLU A 104 11.41 4.13 1.93
N SER A 105 10.69 3.10 2.38
CA SER A 105 9.27 2.90 2.09
C SER A 105 8.34 3.61 3.08
N GLU A 106 8.86 4.51 3.91
CA GLU A 106 8.04 5.42 4.69
C GLU A 106 7.33 6.44 3.79
N THR A 107 6.04 6.65 4.02
CA THR A 107 5.18 7.58 3.30
C THR A 107 4.51 8.54 4.28
N ASP A 108 4.46 9.82 3.91
CA ASP A 108 3.54 10.78 4.52
C ASP A 108 2.13 10.66 3.93
N PHE A 109 1.28 9.89 4.61
CA PHE A 109 -0.12 9.71 4.20
C PHE A 109 -0.98 10.96 4.36
N LYS A 110 -0.57 11.97 5.15
CA LYS A 110 -1.37 13.20 5.31
C LYS A 110 -1.50 13.93 3.99
N LYS A 111 -0.39 14.05 3.25
CA LYS A 111 -0.38 14.66 1.91
C LYS A 111 -1.29 13.90 0.95
N ALA A 112 -1.27 12.56 1.00
CA ALA A 112 -2.14 11.73 0.18
C ALA A 112 -3.64 11.98 0.48
N PHE A 113 -4.02 12.14 1.75
CA PHE A 113 -5.39 12.50 2.13
C PHE A 113 -5.79 13.91 1.66
N GLU A 114 -4.89 14.89 1.78
CA GLU A 114 -5.16 16.26 1.30
C GLU A 114 -5.34 16.31 -0.22
N GLU A 115 -4.48 15.62 -0.97
CA GLU A 115 -4.58 15.53 -2.43
C GLU A 115 -5.86 14.82 -2.87
N HIS A 116 -6.27 13.75 -2.19
CA HIS A 116 -7.54 13.08 -2.46
C HIS A 116 -8.74 14.01 -2.20
N LYS A 117 -8.75 14.71 -1.07
CA LYS A 117 -9.80 15.69 -0.74
C LYS A 117 -9.86 16.83 -1.79
N ALA A 118 -8.70 17.30 -2.25
CA ALA A 118 -8.63 18.34 -3.29
C ALA A 118 -9.11 17.83 -4.67
N ALA A 119 -8.85 16.56 -5.00
CA ALA A 119 -9.32 15.94 -6.23
C ALA A 119 -10.85 15.80 -6.24
N LEU A 120 -11.46 15.40 -5.12
CA LEU A 120 -12.91 15.34 -4.95
C LEU A 120 -13.56 16.73 -5.13
N GLY A 121 -12.95 17.79 -4.58
CA GLY A 121 -13.43 19.16 -4.73
C GLY A 121 -13.29 19.76 -6.16
N LYS A 122 -12.55 19.10 -7.05
CA LYS A 122 -12.36 19.54 -8.46
C LYS A 122 -13.23 18.79 -9.47
N GLN A 123 -13.94 17.73 -9.07
CA GLN A 123 -14.93 17.13 -9.97
C GLN A 123 -16.14 18.07 -10.08
N PRO A 124 -16.61 18.42 -11.29
CA PRO A 124 -17.85 19.18 -11.42
C PRO A 124 -18.99 18.34 -10.82
N GLN A 125 -19.55 18.82 -9.71
CA GLN A 125 -20.80 18.28 -9.15
C GLN A 125 -21.90 18.51 -10.18
N ASN A 126 -22.15 17.51 -11.01
CA ASN A 126 -23.29 17.47 -11.91
C ASN A 126 -24.06 16.18 -11.65
N VAL A 127 -24.72 16.12 -10.50
CA VAL A 127 -25.77 15.14 -10.21
C VAL A 127 -26.89 15.83 -9.41
N PRO A 128 -28.14 15.79 -9.89
CA PRO A 128 -29.31 16.14 -9.07
C PRO A 128 -29.47 15.11 -7.95
N ASP A 129 -29.93 15.56 -6.79
CA ASP A 129 -30.15 14.81 -5.55
C ASP A 129 -30.42 13.31 -5.75
N GLY A 130 -29.44 12.49 -5.34
CA GLY A 130 -29.51 11.04 -5.37
C GLY A 130 -28.29 10.42 -4.70
N ASP A 131 -28.40 10.19 -3.39
CA ASP A 131 -27.63 9.28 -2.54
C ASP A 131 -26.19 8.95 -2.98
N SER A 132 -25.22 9.81 -2.62
CA SER A 132 -23.80 9.61 -2.96
C SER A 132 -23.04 8.86 -1.87
N SER A 133 -22.81 7.57 -2.09
CA SER A 133 -21.88 6.75 -1.32
C SER A 133 -20.42 7.13 -1.65
N GLU A 134 -19.83 8.03 -0.86
CA GLU A 134 -18.42 8.42 -0.99
C GLU A 134 -17.47 7.22 -0.73
N GLN A 135 -16.83 6.74 -1.79
CA GLN A 135 -15.70 5.80 -1.73
C GLN A 135 -14.40 6.57 -1.44
N LYS A 136 -13.62 6.11 -0.45
CA LYS A 136 -12.34 6.72 -0.04
C LYS A 136 -11.19 6.14 -0.88
N HIS A 137 -10.54 6.97 -1.70
CA HIS A 137 -9.45 6.57 -2.60
C HIS A 137 -8.14 7.21 -2.14
N VAL A 138 -7.04 6.46 -1.95
CA VAL A 138 -5.76 7.07 -1.51
C VAL A 138 -4.63 6.64 -2.43
N ILE A 139 -3.98 7.61 -3.08
CA ILE A 139 -2.81 7.39 -3.96
C ILE A 139 -1.53 7.58 -3.14
N VAL A 140 -0.61 6.61 -3.18
CA VAL A 140 0.61 6.59 -2.35
C VAL A 140 1.84 6.24 -3.19
N LYS A 141 2.98 6.89 -2.94
CA LYS A 141 4.23 6.65 -3.67
C LYS A 141 5.23 5.90 -2.78
N LEU A 142 5.72 4.72 -3.21
CA LEU A 142 6.90 4.09 -2.61
C LEU A 142 8.14 4.50 -3.39
N ASN A 143 9.24 4.79 -2.69
CA ASN A 143 10.55 4.98 -3.29
C ASN A 143 11.27 3.63 -3.54
N SER A 144 12.23 3.65 -4.47
CA SER A 144 12.91 2.51 -5.10
C SER A 144 13.91 1.90 -4.16
N PRO A 145 13.93 0.57 -3.97
CA PRO A 145 14.98 -0.11 -3.23
C PRO A 145 16.32 -0.22 -4.00
N THR A 146 16.44 0.31 -5.22
CA THR A 146 17.54 -0.03 -6.14
C THR A 146 18.84 0.77 -6.00
N GLN A 147 19.09 1.48 -4.89
CA GLN A 147 20.38 2.12 -4.64
C GLN A 147 21.04 1.83 -3.29
N GLY A 148 20.63 0.78 -2.59
CA GLY A 148 21.33 0.32 -1.39
C GLY A 148 21.22 -1.18 -1.24
N GLY A 149 22.31 -1.90 -1.53
CA GLY A 149 22.40 -3.32 -1.17
C GLY A 149 22.12 -3.50 0.32
N VAL A 150 21.16 -4.36 0.66
CA VAL A 150 20.95 -4.78 2.04
C VAL A 150 22.04 -5.79 2.38
N LYS A 151 23.04 -5.36 3.15
CA LYS A 151 23.86 -6.29 3.94
C LYS A 151 22.98 -6.82 5.07
N LEU A 152 22.83 -8.15 5.13
CA LEU A 152 22.55 -8.84 6.38
C LEU A 152 23.80 -8.83 7.26
#